data_AF-A0A9Q0TSJ2-F1
#
_entry.id   AF-A0A9Q0TSJ2-F1
#
_cell.length_a   1.000
_cell.length_b   1.000
_cell.length_c   1.000
_cell.angle_alpha   90.00
_cell.angle_beta   90.00
_cell.angle_gamma   90.00
#
_symmetry.space_group_name_H-M   'P 1'
#
loop_
_entity.id
_entity.type
_entity.pdbx_description
1 polymer ?
#
loop_
_entity_poly.entity_id
_entity_poly.type
_entity_poly.pdbx_seq_one_letter_code
_entity_poly.pdbx_strand_id
1 'polypeptide(L)'
;METKTPNLILSVLAAIIITILILATFPISGGHINPLVTFAALLTGLISLSKAIIYILAQCVGGVFGALALKAVVDGEIQQTFSLGGCTLTVVAPGPNGPTVTGLETGQALWLEIICGFVFLFASGWMAFDQRQAKALGRVNVFIIVGIVLGLLVFISTTVTATKGYAGAGLNPARCLGPAIVRGGHLWDGHWVFWVGPAIACVAFALYTKLIPHQLSYTI
;
A
#
# COMPACT_ATOMS: atom_id res chain seq x y z
N MET A 1 22.30 9.61 -12.38
CA MET A 1 21.40 10.78 -12.39
C MET A 1 20.64 10.80 -11.08
N GLU A 2 20.71 11.90 -10.33
CA GLU A 2 19.88 12.13 -9.14
C GLU A 2 18.48 12.52 -9.59
N THR A 3 17.58 11.54 -9.71
CA THR A 3 16.16 11.86 -9.80
C THR A 3 15.70 12.30 -8.41
N LYS A 4 15.65 13.61 -8.19
CA LYS A 4 14.81 14.17 -7.13
C LYS A 4 13.36 13.95 -7.57
N THR A 5 12.83 12.74 -7.42
CA THR A 5 11.39 12.55 -7.45
C THR A 5 10.84 13.51 -6.41
N PRO A 6 9.98 14.48 -6.79
CA PRO A 6 9.38 15.34 -5.79
C PRO A 6 8.42 14.45 -5.00
N ASN A 7 8.91 13.84 -3.90
CA ASN A 7 8.18 12.89 -3.06
C ASN A 7 6.80 13.41 -2.69
N LEU A 8 6.69 14.74 -2.51
CA LEU A 8 5.42 15.42 -2.29
C LEU A 8 4.44 15.25 -3.46
N ILE A 9 4.87 15.49 -4.70
CA ILE A 9 4.02 15.33 -5.89
C ILE A 9 3.59 13.86 -6.03
N LEU A 10 4.52 12.91 -5.89
CA LEU A 10 4.18 11.48 -5.93
C LEU A 10 3.11 11.13 -4.90
N SER A 11 3.26 11.62 -3.68
CA SER A 11 2.36 11.35 -2.57
C SER A 11 0.98 11.99 -2.74
N VAL A 12 0.94 13.22 -3.25
CA VAL A 12 -0.31 13.92 -3.59
C VAL A 12 -1.04 13.20 -4.73
N LEU A 13 -0.33 12.78 -5.77
CA LEU A 13 -0.93 12.01 -6.86
C LEU A 13 -1.45 10.66 -6.37
N ALA A 14 -0.71 9.96 -5.51
CA ALA A 14 -1.18 8.71 -4.90
C ALA A 14 -2.48 8.92 -4.11
N ALA A 15 -2.57 10.00 -3.32
CA ALA A 15 -3.79 10.34 -2.58
C ALA A 15 -5.00 10.58 -3.50
N ILE A 16 -4.81 11.38 -4.56
CA ILE A 16 -5.87 11.71 -5.51
C ILE A 16 -6.31 10.46 -6.28
N ILE A 17 -5.34 9.69 -6.83
CA ILE A 17 -5.62 8.48 -7.61
C ILE A 17 -6.40 7.48 -6.77
N ILE A 18 -5.99 7.23 -5.53
CA ILE A 18 -6.65 6.24 -4.67
C ILE A 18 -8.05 6.70 -4.28
N THR A 19 -8.25 8.00 -4.01
CA THR A 19 -9.59 8.56 -3.79
C THR A 19 -10.52 8.28 -4.98
N ILE A 20 -10.05 8.57 -6.21
CA ILE A 20 -10.82 8.38 -7.44
C ILE A 20 -11.09 6.89 -7.69
N LEU A 21 -10.09 6.02 -7.53
CA LEU A 21 -10.24 4.58 -7.75
C LEU A 21 -11.23 3.97 -6.77
N ILE A 22 -11.19 4.35 -5.49
CA ILE A 22 -12.17 3.89 -4.51
C ILE A 22 -13.57 4.39 -4.89
N LEU A 23 -13.74 5.67 -5.22
CA LEU A 23 -15.04 6.22 -5.68
C LEU A 23 -15.61 5.43 -6.87
N ALA A 24 -14.78 5.10 -7.85
CA ALA A 24 -15.19 4.37 -9.05
C ALA A 24 -15.53 2.90 -8.77
N THR A 25 -14.79 2.23 -7.89
CA THR A 25 -14.91 0.78 -7.66
C THR A 25 -15.80 0.41 -6.49
N PHE A 26 -16.09 1.35 -5.60
CA PHE A 26 -16.87 1.13 -4.37
C PHE A 26 -18.30 0.62 -4.61
N PRO A 27 -19.11 1.14 -5.56
CA PRO A 27 -20.49 0.68 -5.75
C PRO A 27 -20.62 -0.80 -6.10
N ILE A 28 -19.57 -1.40 -6.68
CA ILE A 28 -19.58 -2.80 -7.14
C ILE A 28 -18.85 -3.70 -6.14
N SER A 29 -17.63 -3.32 -5.74
CA SER A 29 -16.71 -4.20 -5.00
C SER A 29 -16.44 -3.77 -3.56
N GLY A 30 -16.91 -2.59 -3.14
CA GLY A 30 -16.48 -1.95 -1.89
C GLY A 30 -15.11 -1.27 -1.98
N GLY A 31 -14.46 -1.29 -3.15
CA GLY A 31 -13.29 -0.46 -3.44
C GLY A 31 -12.04 -0.82 -2.63
N HIS A 32 -11.82 -2.11 -2.37
CA HIS A 32 -10.68 -2.56 -1.57
C HIS A 32 -9.35 -2.27 -2.25
N ILE A 33 -9.23 -2.60 -3.55
CA ILE A 33 -8.07 -2.36 -4.45
C ILE A 33 -6.68 -2.70 -3.86
N ASN A 34 -6.65 -3.47 -2.77
CA ASN A 34 -5.48 -3.65 -1.91
C ASN A 34 -5.67 -4.92 -1.05
N PRO A 35 -4.74 -5.89 -1.10
CA PRO A 35 -4.79 -7.06 -0.22
C PRO A 35 -4.72 -6.71 1.27
N LEU A 36 -4.04 -5.63 1.67
CA LEU A 36 -4.00 -5.14 3.05
C LEU A 36 -5.43 -4.80 3.52
N VAL A 37 -6.18 -4.00 2.76
CA VAL A 37 -7.57 -3.63 3.09
C VAL A 37 -8.47 -4.86 3.10
N THR A 38 -8.29 -5.75 2.12
CA THR A 38 -9.08 -6.99 2.01
C THR A 38 -8.85 -7.93 3.18
N PHE A 39 -7.61 -8.08 3.62
CA PHE A 39 -7.26 -8.92 4.75
C PHE A 39 -7.76 -8.33 6.06
N ALA A 40 -7.66 -7.00 6.24
CA ALA A 40 -8.27 -6.32 7.38
C ALA A 40 -9.79 -6.54 7.43
N ALA A 41 -10.49 -6.37 6.30
CA ALA A 41 -11.93 -6.61 6.21
C ALA A 41 -12.33 -8.07 6.51
N LEU A 42 -11.48 -9.04 6.13
CA LEU A 42 -11.67 -10.44 6.49
C LEU A 42 -11.54 -10.65 8.00
N LEU A 43 -10.48 -10.14 8.63
CA LEU A 43 -10.21 -10.35 10.06
C LEU A 43 -11.18 -9.61 10.98
N THR A 44 -11.78 -8.53 10.51
CA THR A 44 -12.88 -7.81 11.20
C THR A 44 -14.26 -8.36 10.89
N GLY A 45 -14.37 -9.40 10.04
CA GLY A 45 -15.63 -10.11 9.77
C GLY A 45 -16.56 -9.43 8.77
N LEU A 46 -16.08 -8.48 7.97
CA LEU A 46 -16.88 -7.77 6.96
C LEU A 46 -17.08 -8.56 5.66
N ILE A 47 -16.15 -9.46 5.35
CA ILE A 47 -16.21 -10.31 4.17
C ILE A 47 -15.87 -11.76 4.52
N SER A 48 -16.39 -12.71 3.72
CA SER A 48 -16.03 -14.12 3.84
C SER A 48 -14.63 -14.40 3.27
N LEU A 49 -14.01 -15.50 3.71
CA LEU A 49 -12.72 -15.96 3.21
C LEU A 49 -12.73 -16.13 1.67
N SER A 50 -13.80 -16.69 1.12
CA SER A 50 -13.93 -16.89 -0.33
C SER A 50 -13.90 -15.55 -1.10
N LYS A 51 -14.61 -14.53 -0.60
CA LYS A 51 -14.56 -13.18 -1.19
C LYS A 51 -13.16 -12.58 -1.09
N ALA A 52 -12.50 -12.73 0.06
CA ALA A 52 -11.15 -12.23 0.26
C ALA A 52 -10.15 -12.85 -0.73
N ILE A 53 -10.22 -14.16 -0.96
CA ILE A 53 -9.36 -14.86 -1.94
C ILE A 53 -9.60 -14.30 -3.34
N ILE A 54 -10.86 -14.19 -3.79
CA ILE A 54 -11.19 -13.66 -5.12
C ILE A 54 -10.65 -12.23 -5.27
N TYR A 55 -10.83 -11.39 -4.24
CA TYR A 55 -10.37 -10.01 -4.26
C TYR A 55 -8.85 -9.91 -4.38
N ILE A 56 -8.11 -10.68 -3.57
CA ILE A 56 -6.64 -10.66 -3.57
C ILE A 56 -6.11 -11.13 -4.93
N LEU A 57 -6.67 -12.20 -5.51
CA LEU A 57 -6.27 -12.67 -6.83
C LEU A 57 -6.53 -11.63 -7.91
N ALA A 58 -7.73 -11.04 -7.93
CA ALA A 58 -8.07 -9.99 -8.89
C ALA A 58 -7.18 -8.75 -8.74
N GLN A 59 -6.85 -8.35 -7.51
CA GLN A 59 -5.94 -7.24 -7.22
C GLN A 59 -4.53 -7.53 -7.74
N CYS A 60 -4.01 -8.75 -7.53
CA CYS A 60 -2.70 -9.15 -8.02
C CYS A 60 -2.63 -9.16 -9.55
N VAL A 61 -3.66 -9.72 -10.21
CA VAL A 61 -3.78 -9.70 -11.69
C VAL A 61 -3.85 -8.26 -12.20
N GLY A 62 -4.64 -7.41 -11.56
CA GLY A 62 -4.71 -5.98 -11.88
C GLY A 62 -3.37 -5.26 -11.70
N GLY A 63 -2.61 -5.57 -10.64
CA GLY A 63 -1.27 -5.05 -10.42
C GLY A 63 -0.29 -5.44 -11.53
N VAL A 64 -0.34 -6.70 -12.00
CA VAL A 64 0.47 -7.17 -13.14
C VAL A 64 0.09 -6.42 -14.42
N PHE A 65 -1.21 -6.29 -14.73
CA PHE A 65 -1.65 -5.53 -15.90
C PHE A 65 -1.28 -4.05 -15.83
N GLY A 66 -1.36 -3.42 -14.66
CA GLY A 66 -0.89 -2.05 -14.46
C GLY A 66 0.60 -1.90 -14.75
N ALA A 67 1.43 -2.84 -14.29
CA ALA A 67 2.86 -2.84 -14.56
C ALA A 67 3.18 -3.10 -16.05
N LEU A 68 2.44 -4.00 -16.72
CA LEU A 68 2.57 -4.22 -18.16
C LEU A 68 2.17 -3.01 -18.98
N ALA A 69 1.06 -2.34 -18.61
CA ALA A 69 0.61 -1.12 -19.26
C ALA A 69 1.65 0.00 -19.13
N LEU A 70 2.24 0.16 -17.93
CA LEU A 70 3.32 1.13 -17.72
C LEU A 70 4.55 0.78 -18.58
N LYS A 71 4.97 -0.50 -18.61
CA LYS A 71 6.09 -0.97 -19.44
C LYS A 71 5.87 -0.71 -20.94
N ALA A 72 4.63 -0.76 -21.41
CA ALA A 72 4.31 -0.51 -22.82
C ALA A 72 4.43 0.97 -23.23
N VAL A 73 4.34 1.91 -22.28
CA VAL A 73 4.34 3.35 -22.57
C VAL A 73 5.65 4.05 -22.23
N VAL A 74 6.47 3.46 -21.36
CA VAL A 74 7.77 4.03 -20.95
C VAL A 74 8.92 3.38 -21.70
N ASP A 75 10.00 4.13 -21.93
CA ASP A 75 11.23 3.58 -22.48
C ASP A 75 12.02 2.75 -21.45
N GLY A 76 13.10 2.13 -21.92
CA GLY A 76 13.98 1.32 -21.09
C GLY A 76 14.68 2.10 -19.98
N GLU A 77 14.94 3.40 -20.17
CA GLU A 77 15.64 4.23 -19.19
C GLU A 77 14.72 4.54 -18.01
N ILE A 78 13.47 4.96 -18.28
CA ILE A 78 12.43 5.19 -17.27
C ILE A 78 12.10 3.87 -16.56
N GLN A 79 11.99 2.77 -17.29
CA GLN A 79 11.77 1.43 -16.72
C GLN A 79 12.83 1.09 -15.67
N GLN A 80 14.11 1.34 -15.95
CA GLN A 80 15.20 1.03 -15.03
C GLN A 80 15.28 2.02 -13.88
N THR A 81 15.07 3.31 -14.15
CA THR A 81 15.19 4.38 -13.16
C THR A 81 14.11 4.27 -12.07
N PHE A 82 12.88 3.94 -12.46
CA PHE A 82 11.75 3.89 -11.53
C PHE A 82 11.30 2.46 -11.21
N SER A 83 11.97 1.44 -11.74
CA SER A 83 11.62 0.02 -11.55
C SER A 83 10.15 -0.31 -11.85
N LEU A 84 9.55 0.33 -12.86
CA LEU A 84 8.10 0.27 -13.16
C LEU A 84 7.22 0.63 -11.96
N GLY A 85 7.70 1.54 -11.12
CA GLY A 85 7.07 1.92 -9.87
C GLY A 85 7.11 0.83 -8.81
N GLY A 86 7.87 -0.26 -8.95
CA GLY A 86 7.92 -1.37 -7.99
C GLY A 86 8.38 -0.98 -6.58
N CYS A 87 8.05 -1.83 -5.60
CA CYS A 87 8.49 -1.63 -4.23
C CYS A 87 9.89 -2.24 -4.06
N THR A 88 10.87 -1.42 -3.70
CA THR A 88 12.27 -1.80 -3.59
C THR A 88 12.78 -1.57 -2.18
N LEU A 89 13.45 -2.57 -1.60
CA LEU A 89 14.19 -2.45 -0.33
C LEU A 89 15.60 -1.93 -0.56
N THR A 90 16.32 -2.60 -1.48
CA THR A 90 17.72 -2.32 -1.79
C THR A 90 17.98 -2.40 -3.29
N VAL A 91 18.98 -1.66 -3.75
CA VAL A 91 19.53 -1.75 -5.11
C VAL A 91 21.05 -1.95 -5.03
N VAL A 92 21.58 -2.68 -6.01
CA VAL A 92 23.02 -2.80 -6.24
C VAL A 92 23.46 -1.65 -7.13
N ALA A 93 24.37 -0.82 -6.65
CA ALA A 93 24.93 0.32 -7.37
C ALA A 93 26.46 0.17 -7.52
N PRO A 94 27.08 0.77 -8.55
CA PRO A 94 28.54 0.84 -8.64
C PRO A 94 29.13 1.62 -7.47
N GLY A 95 30.14 1.06 -6.81
CA GLY A 95 30.88 1.69 -5.72
C GLY A 95 32.40 1.73 -5.98
N PRO A 96 33.16 2.47 -5.16
CA PRO A 96 34.61 2.65 -5.35
C PRO A 96 35.41 1.34 -5.34
N ASN A 97 34.93 0.33 -4.64
CA ASN A 97 35.59 -0.97 -4.45
C ASN A 97 34.78 -2.13 -5.07
N GLY A 98 33.92 -1.84 -6.06
CA GLY A 98 32.99 -2.80 -6.65
C GLY A 98 31.52 -2.50 -6.30
N PRO A 99 30.58 -3.40 -6.67
CA PRO A 99 29.16 -3.20 -6.44
C PRO A 99 28.84 -3.11 -4.94
N THR A 100 28.07 -2.09 -4.55
CA THR A 100 27.60 -1.90 -3.18
C THR A 100 26.07 -1.97 -3.11
N VAL A 101 25.56 -2.58 -2.05
CA VAL A 101 24.12 -2.61 -1.76
C VAL A 101 23.75 -1.31 -1.06
N THR A 102 22.78 -0.59 -1.61
CA THR A 102 22.24 0.65 -1.05
C THR A 102 20.74 0.50 -0.87
N GLY A 103 20.20 0.95 0.26
CA GLY A 103 18.78 0.84 0.57
C GLY A 103 18.52 0.70 2.05
N LEU A 104 17.32 0.25 2.38
CA LEU A 104 16.87 0.04 3.75
C LEU A 104 17.00 -1.44 4.13
N GLU A 105 17.46 -1.72 5.35
CA GLU A 105 17.57 -3.09 5.83
C GLU A 105 16.19 -3.77 5.89
N THR A 106 16.13 -5.07 5.58
CA THR A 106 14.90 -5.86 5.59
C THR A 106 14.10 -5.73 6.89
N GLY A 107 14.76 -5.74 8.05
CA GLY A 107 14.09 -5.58 9.34
C GLY A 107 13.48 -4.20 9.54
N GLN A 108 14.18 -3.14 9.12
CA GLN A 108 13.68 -1.77 9.17
C GLN A 108 12.50 -1.57 8.21
N ALA A 109 12.59 -2.11 6.99
CA ALA A 109 11.51 -2.08 6.02
C ALA A 109 10.27 -2.83 6.53
N LEU A 110 10.45 -3.97 7.19
CA LEU A 110 9.36 -4.72 7.80
C LEU A 110 8.64 -3.91 8.89
N TRP A 111 9.39 -3.27 9.80
CA TRP A 111 8.79 -2.41 10.81
C TRP A 111 8.04 -1.23 10.19
N LEU A 112 8.57 -0.65 9.11
CA LEU A 112 7.90 0.45 8.42
C LEU A 112 6.58 -0.01 7.78
N GLU A 113 6.54 -1.17 7.11
CA GLU A 113 5.30 -1.74 6.57
C GLU A 113 4.26 -2.01 7.68
N ILE A 114 4.69 -2.56 8.81
CA ILE A 114 3.79 -2.86 9.95
C ILE A 114 3.20 -1.56 10.50
N ILE A 115 4.05 -0.58 10.80
CA ILE A 115 3.62 0.67 11.44
C ILE A 115 2.76 1.48 10.48
N CYS A 116 3.21 1.71 9.24
CA CYS A 116 2.45 2.47 8.27
C CYS A 116 1.14 1.74 7.89
N GLY A 117 1.16 0.41 7.77
CA GLY A 117 -0.03 -0.39 7.51
C GLY A 117 -1.05 -0.30 8.63
N PHE A 118 -0.59 -0.36 9.89
CA PHE A 118 -1.47 -0.21 11.05
C PHE A 118 -2.05 1.20 11.11
N VAL A 119 -1.23 2.24 10.95
CA VAL A 119 -1.70 3.65 10.95
C VAL A 119 -2.70 3.88 9.82
N PHE A 120 -2.47 3.32 8.63
CA PHE A 120 -3.41 3.41 7.51
C PHE A 120 -4.79 2.82 7.88
N LEU A 121 -4.81 1.61 8.43
CA LEU A 121 -6.05 0.96 8.87
C LEU A 121 -6.72 1.67 10.04
N PHE A 122 -5.93 2.11 11.02
CA PHE A 122 -6.42 2.81 12.19
C PHE A 122 -7.04 4.16 11.83
N ALA A 123 -6.32 4.98 11.06
CA ALA A 123 -6.72 6.35 10.75
C ALA A 123 -7.75 6.46 9.62
N SER A 124 -8.01 5.39 8.85
CA SER A 124 -8.96 5.43 7.73
C SER A 124 -9.90 4.23 7.63
N GLY A 125 -9.42 3.04 8.00
CA GLY A 125 -10.18 1.79 7.92
C GLY A 125 -11.41 1.79 8.82
N TRP A 126 -11.35 2.35 10.03
CA TRP A 126 -12.52 2.45 10.92
C TRP A 126 -13.67 3.23 10.29
N MET A 127 -13.37 4.41 9.73
CA MET A 127 -14.36 5.25 9.06
C MET A 127 -14.92 4.61 7.79
N ALA A 128 -14.11 3.80 7.10
CA ALA A 128 -14.53 3.09 5.89
C ALA A 128 -15.37 1.85 6.19
N PHE A 129 -15.07 1.14 7.28
CA PHE A 129 -15.70 -0.12 7.65
C PHE A 129 -16.97 0.05 8.50
N ASP A 130 -17.03 1.09 9.34
CA ASP A 130 -18.22 1.40 10.11
C ASP A 130 -19.23 2.16 9.25
N GLN A 131 -20.34 1.49 8.89
CA GLN A 131 -21.43 2.08 8.10
C GLN A 131 -22.09 3.28 8.79
N ARG A 132 -22.10 3.35 10.13
CA ARG A 132 -22.67 4.48 10.87
C ARG A 132 -21.80 5.71 10.66
N GLN A 133 -20.49 5.56 10.85
CA GLN A 133 -19.51 6.63 10.61
C GLN A 133 -19.48 7.05 9.13
N ALA A 134 -19.46 6.08 8.21
CA ALA A 134 -19.46 6.36 6.78
C ALA A 134 -20.71 7.12 6.31
N LYS A 135 -21.87 6.89 6.95
CA LYS A 135 -23.09 7.68 6.69
C LYS A 135 -23.04 9.06 7.32
N ALA A 136 -22.56 9.17 8.56
CA ALA A 136 -22.48 10.44 9.28
C ALA A 136 -21.50 11.42 8.61
N LEU A 137 -20.34 10.94 8.18
CA LEU A 137 -19.31 11.74 7.50
C LEU A 137 -19.58 11.92 6.01
N GLY A 138 -20.35 11.02 5.39
CA GLY A 138 -20.55 10.93 3.95
C GLY A 138 -19.41 10.18 3.25
N ARG A 139 -19.78 9.27 2.33
CA ARG A 139 -18.84 8.34 1.69
C ARG A 139 -17.71 9.02 0.92
N VAL A 140 -17.99 10.14 0.25
CA VAL A 140 -16.97 10.91 -0.48
C VAL A 140 -15.90 11.43 0.47
N ASN A 141 -16.29 11.98 1.62
CA ASN A 141 -15.34 12.48 2.62
C ASN A 141 -14.49 11.35 3.20
N VAL A 142 -15.09 10.19 3.48
CA VAL A 142 -14.34 9.01 3.94
C VAL A 142 -13.28 8.60 2.92
N PHE A 143 -13.60 8.56 1.62
CA PHE A 143 -12.63 8.15 0.61
C PHE A 143 -11.53 9.20 0.39
N ILE A 144 -11.85 10.49 0.51
CA ILE A 144 -10.84 11.56 0.53
C ILE A 144 -9.89 11.35 1.71
N ILE A 145 -10.41 11.05 2.90
CA ILE A 145 -9.57 10.79 4.08
C ILE A 145 -8.68 9.56 3.86
N VAL A 146 -9.21 8.46 3.32
CA VAL A 146 -8.43 7.27 2.97
C VAL A 146 -7.27 7.63 2.03
N GLY A 147 -7.56 8.41 0.97
CA GLY A 147 -6.53 8.89 0.04
C GLY A 147 -5.48 9.78 0.71
N ILE A 148 -5.90 10.76 1.52
CA ILE A 148 -4.99 11.66 2.25
C ILE A 148 -4.09 10.88 3.21
N VAL A 149 -4.64 9.97 4.01
CA VAL A 149 -3.87 9.15 4.95
C VAL A 149 -2.84 8.32 4.20
N LEU A 150 -3.22 7.67 3.09
CA LEU A 150 -2.27 6.91 2.28
C LEU A 150 -1.17 7.81 1.69
N GLY A 151 -1.54 8.95 1.11
CA GLY A 151 -0.58 9.90 0.55
C GLY A 151 0.40 10.42 1.61
N LEU A 152 -0.07 10.75 2.81
CA LEU A 152 0.80 11.16 3.92
C LEU A 152 1.76 10.06 4.33
N LEU A 153 1.31 8.79 4.39
CA LEU A 153 2.19 7.67 4.74
C LEU A 153 3.22 7.39 3.64
N VAL A 154 2.86 7.51 2.37
CA VAL A 154 3.80 7.46 1.25
C VAL A 154 4.80 8.61 1.35
N PHE A 155 4.36 9.82 1.65
CA PHE A 155 5.24 10.98 1.80
C PHE A 155 6.23 10.81 2.95
N ILE A 156 5.74 10.40 4.12
CA ILE A 156 6.56 10.19 5.32
C ILE A 156 7.56 9.07 5.08
N SER A 157 7.13 7.92 4.55
CA SER A 157 8.06 6.80 4.29
C SER A 157 9.09 7.16 3.22
N THR A 158 8.71 7.85 2.14
CA THR A 158 9.69 8.22 1.10
C THR A 158 10.62 9.35 1.52
N THR A 159 10.22 10.24 2.43
CA THR A 159 10.97 11.44 2.82
C THR A 159 11.74 11.29 4.12
N VAL A 160 11.14 10.67 5.15
CA VAL A 160 11.78 10.47 6.46
C VAL A 160 12.78 9.32 6.41
N THR A 161 12.43 8.21 5.74
CA THR A 161 13.38 7.10 5.50
C THR A 161 14.04 7.22 4.12
N ALA A 162 14.32 8.46 3.68
CA ALA A 162 14.91 8.75 2.37
C ALA A 162 16.31 8.13 2.25
N THR A 163 16.37 6.88 1.84
CA THR A 163 17.60 6.15 1.55
C THR A 163 17.64 5.80 0.07
N LYS A 164 18.78 6.07 -0.58
CA LYS A 164 18.96 5.72 -2.00
C LYS A 164 18.73 4.21 -2.16
N GLY A 165 17.89 3.82 -3.11
CA GLY A 165 17.53 2.43 -3.35
C GLY A 165 16.27 1.95 -2.62
N TYR A 166 15.72 2.72 -1.67
CA TYR A 166 14.45 2.40 -1.02
C TYR A 166 13.29 3.15 -1.68
N ALA A 167 12.19 2.45 -1.96
CA ALA A 167 11.04 3.02 -2.67
C ALA A 167 9.96 3.63 -1.74
N GLY A 168 10.12 3.55 -0.42
CA GLY A 168 9.08 3.87 0.55
C GLY A 168 8.21 2.67 0.89
N ALA A 169 7.28 2.86 1.84
CA ALA A 169 6.36 1.81 2.27
C ALA A 169 5.40 1.47 1.12
N GLY A 170 5.30 0.19 0.79
CA GLY A 170 4.46 -0.36 -0.24
C GLY A 170 2.97 -0.25 0.09
N LEU A 171 2.57 -0.60 1.32
CA LEU A 171 1.19 -0.50 1.85
C LEU A 171 0.11 -1.24 1.06
N ASN A 172 0.50 -1.93 -0.01
CA ASN A 172 -0.38 -2.66 -0.90
C ASN A 172 0.41 -3.81 -1.54
N PRO A 173 0.21 -5.06 -1.07
CA PRO A 173 0.95 -6.21 -1.57
C PRO A 173 0.81 -6.43 -3.08
N ALA A 174 -0.39 -6.23 -3.65
CA ALA A 174 -0.63 -6.40 -5.08
C ALA A 174 0.08 -5.33 -5.93
N ARG A 175 0.12 -4.09 -5.43
CA ARG A 175 0.86 -2.97 -6.04
C ARG A 175 2.38 -3.18 -6.03
N CYS A 176 2.90 -3.93 -5.07
CA CYS A 176 4.29 -4.35 -5.06
C CYS A 176 4.55 -5.57 -5.96
N LEU A 177 3.65 -6.55 -5.95
CA LEU A 177 3.77 -7.80 -6.70
C LEU A 177 3.77 -7.59 -8.22
N GLY A 178 2.88 -6.73 -8.74
CA GLY A 178 2.74 -6.51 -10.18
C GLY A 178 4.07 -6.17 -10.89
N PRO A 179 4.74 -5.07 -10.52
CA PRO A 179 6.06 -4.73 -11.05
C PRO A 179 7.12 -5.80 -10.79
N ALA A 180 7.09 -6.50 -9.64
CA ALA A 180 8.04 -7.56 -9.32
C ALA A 180 7.93 -8.74 -10.31
N ILE A 181 6.71 -9.14 -10.68
CA ILE A 181 6.48 -10.18 -11.70
C ILE A 181 6.94 -9.71 -13.08
N VAL A 182 6.62 -8.47 -13.47
CA VAL A 182 6.84 -7.98 -14.84
C VAL A 182 8.30 -7.60 -15.12
N ARG A 183 8.97 -6.98 -14.13
CA ARG A 183 10.36 -6.52 -14.27
C ARG A 183 11.36 -7.52 -13.70
N GLY A 184 11.04 -8.16 -12.58
CA GLY A 184 11.97 -9.01 -11.85
C GLY A 184 13.15 -8.26 -11.24
N GLY A 185 14.25 -9.00 -11.05
CA GLY A 185 15.48 -8.48 -10.45
C GLY A 185 15.31 -8.10 -8.99
N HIS A 186 15.89 -6.97 -8.60
CA HIS A 186 15.92 -6.49 -7.21
C HIS A 186 14.55 -6.30 -6.55
N LEU A 187 13.45 -6.29 -7.31
CA LEU A 187 12.10 -6.20 -6.76
C LEU A 187 11.67 -7.48 -6.01
N TRP A 188 12.40 -8.59 -6.20
CA TRP A 188 12.23 -9.82 -5.43
C TRP A 188 13.04 -9.83 -4.12
N ASP A 189 14.03 -8.95 -3.99
CA ASP A 189 14.88 -8.89 -2.80
C ASP A 189 14.06 -8.40 -1.61
N GLY A 190 13.78 -9.31 -0.67
CA GLY A 190 12.95 -9.04 0.50
C GLY A 190 11.47 -8.79 0.18
N HIS A 191 10.98 -9.20 -0.99
CA HIS A 191 9.58 -8.96 -1.41
C HIS A 191 8.52 -9.45 -0.42
N TRP A 192 8.82 -10.51 0.33
CA TRP A 192 7.94 -11.08 1.35
C TRP A 192 7.55 -10.04 2.43
N VAL A 193 8.38 -9.01 2.66
CA VAL A 193 8.11 -7.92 3.61
C VAL A 193 6.81 -7.20 3.26
N PHE A 194 6.54 -7.00 1.97
CA PHE A 194 5.31 -6.36 1.49
C PHE A 194 4.06 -7.21 1.65
N TRP A 195 4.19 -8.46 2.13
CA TRP A 195 3.06 -9.34 2.46
C TRP A 195 2.94 -9.53 3.96
N VAL A 196 4.06 -9.87 4.61
CA VAL A 196 4.10 -10.15 6.05
C VAL A 196 3.84 -8.89 6.87
N GLY A 197 4.43 -7.75 6.50
CA GLY A 197 4.22 -6.48 7.19
C GLY A 197 2.74 -6.08 7.20
N PRO A 198 2.08 -5.98 6.04
CA PRO A 198 0.63 -5.77 5.96
C PRO A 198 -0.21 -6.79 6.71
N ALA A 199 0.15 -8.09 6.67
CA ALA A 199 -0.60 -9.12 7.39
C ALA A 199 -0.54 -8.91 8.93
N ILE A 200 0.65 -8.61 9.47
CA ILE A 200 0.83 -8.30 10.90
C ILE A 200 0.05 -7.03 11.27
N ALA A 201 0.10 -5.99 10.44
CA ALA A 201 -0.67 -4.76 10.64
C ALA A 201 -2.19 -5.04 10.72
N CYS A 202 -2.70 -5.91 9.85
CA CYS A 202 -4.12 -6.30 9.87
C CYS A 202 -4.49 -7.08 11.13
N VAL A 203 -3.62 -7.98 11.62
CA VAL A 203 -3.83 -8.69 12.88
C VAL A 203 -3.86 -7.70 14.05
N ALA A 204 -2.90 -6.77 14.12
CA ALA A 204 -2.85 -5.74 15.14
C ALA A 204 -4.11 -4.85 15.11
N PHE A 205 -4.55 -4.43 13.94
CA PHE A 205 -5.80 -3.67 13.76
C PHE A 205 -7.03 -4.48 14.20
N ALA A 206 -7.14 -5.75 13.79
CA ALA A 206 -8.26 -6.60 14.19
C ALA A 206 -8.30 -6.82 15.72
N LEU A 207 -7.15 -7.03 16.37
CA LEU A 207 -7.05 -7.11 17.82
C LEU A 207 -7.49 -5.80 18.48
N TYR A 208 -7.03 -4.65 17.98
CA TYR A 208 -7.46 -3.33 18.45
C TYR A 208 -8.99 -3.20 18.40
N THR A 209 -9.62 -3.57 17.28
CA THR A 209 -11.10 -3.48 17.14
C THR A 209 -11.88 -4.40 18.07
N LYS A 210 -11.28 -5.51 18.53
CA LYS A 210 -11.93 -6.49 19.42
C LYS A 210 -11.68 -6.22 20.89
N LEU A 211 -10.52 -5.68 21.25
CA LEU A 211 -10.10 -5.48 22.63
C LEU A 211 -10.61 -4.16 23.22
N ILE A 212 -10.79 -3.12 22.40
CA ILE A 212 -11.28 -1.84 22.89
C ILE A 212 -12.81 -1.84 22.93
N PRO A 213 -13.42 -1.64 24.12
CA PRO A 213 -14.87 -1.64 24.24
C PRO A 213 -15.48 -0.51 23.42
N HIS A 214 -16.49 -0.84 22.62
CA HIS A 214 -17.31 0.16 21.95
C HIS A 214 -17.97 1.03 23.03
N GLN A 215 -17.62 2.32 23.10
CA GLN A 215 -18.21 3.21 24.11
C GLN A 215 -19.68 3.59 23.86
N LEU A 216 -20.38 2.95 22.92
CA LEU A 216 -21.74 3.36 22.56
C LEU A 216 -22.69 2.18 22.42
N SER A 217 -23.19 1.74 23.58
CA SER A 217 -24.59 1.34 23.75
C SER A 217 -25.48 2.55 23.44
N TYR A 218 -25.65 2.88 22.17
CA TYR A 218 -26.86 3.61 21.78
C TYR A 218 -27.94 2.58 21.53
N THR A 219 -28.69 2.34 22.60
CA THR A 219 -30.07 1.85 22.58
C THR A 219 -30.80 2.53 21.41
N ILE A 220 -31.26 1.72 20.46
CA ILE A 220 -32.41 2.08 19.61
C ILE A 220 -33.61 1.47 20.30
#